data_AF-A0A1E4IMR0-F1
#
_entry.id   AF-A0A1E4IMR0-F1
#
_cell.length_a   1.000
_cell.length_b   1.000
_cell.length_c   1.000
_cell.angle_alpha   90.00
_cell.angle_beta   90.00
_cell.angle_gamma   90.00
#
_symmetry.space_group_name_H-M   'P 1'
#
loop_
_entity.id
_entity.type
_entity.pdbx_description
1 polymer ?
#
loop_
_entity_poly.entity_id
_entity_poly.type
_entity_poly.pdbx_seq_one_letter_code
_entity_poly.pdbx_strand_id
1 'polypeptide(L)'
;MDALVDRDGNGDTRDGVSDAGEANDAADDDNASRDRAFFALESEADGLEEERKARLEALTEWPVAWMALAGCVLHVGADGRAAVKAGLIRPEDRADLAQAITKAAEQKSAGAGGSEPDADPARVSGLPALQSLPTAAGATARPVHSEKLMRRLTAHRVAAIQAELLDRPEVAMVALTTHLTLKLLADPLHGAYRLPNLLAISATGNQHELRGAAEDIEASPAAQRIEADRIAWIERLPKEPDAVFDWMLQQPPQTVQRLLTFLVASTVNGITGTDAGRPVNDGLARALCLDMTRWWSATGEAYLQHVSKARVIEVVHAVAGAKAAGPLAALKKDAAVAQAEQLIAGRGWLPDCLRVHPHADAPASGGEEVDANEPARTEAPACT
;
A
#
# COMPACT_ATOMS: atom_id res chain seq x y z
N MET A 1 49.04 77.27 -29.56
CA MET A 1 50.30 77.39 -28.79
C MET A 1 49.87 77.38 -27.34
N ASP A 2 49.96 76.32 -26.56
CA ASP A 2 50.78 75.12 -26.66
C ASP A 2 50.07 73.96 -25.92
N ALA A 3 50.37 72.73 -26.33
CA ALA A 3 49.83 71.48 -25.80
C ALA A 3 50.79 70.84 -24.76
N LEU A 4 50.26 70.01 -23.85
CA LEU A 4 50.74 68.65 -23.45
C LEU A 4 49.99 68.18 -22.17
N VAL A 5 49.11 67.18 -22.21
CA VAL A 5 49.29 65.69 -22.09
C VAL A 5 49.11 65.14 -20.66
N ASP A 6 48.05 64.33 -20.53
CA ASP A 6 47.72 63.14 -19.72
C ASP A 6 48.37 62.83 -18.36
N ARG A 7 47.51 62.42 -17.41
CA ARG A 7 47.71 61.19 -16.62
C ARG A 7 46.39 60.63 -16.05
N ASP A 8 46.18 59.34 -16.32
CA ASP A 8 45.08 58.48 -15.84
C ASP A 8 44.90 58.44 -14.30
N GLY A 9 43.65 58.24 -13.87
CA GLY A 9 43.28 57.96 -12.48
C GLY A 9 41.90 57.31 -12.36
N ASN A 10 41.87 55.98 -12.47
CA ASN A 10 40.74 55.08 -12.23
C ASN A 10 40.41 54.92 -10.73
N GLY A 11 39.13 54.76 -10.39
CA GLY A 11 38.61 54.29 -9.10
C GLY A 11 37.61 55.25 -8.45
N ASP A 12 36.56 54.85 -7.77
CA ASP A 12 35.93 53.54 -7.53
C ASP A 12 34.53 53.91 -7.00
N THR A 13 33.47 53.46 -7.66
CA THR A 13 32.09 53.60 -7.15
C THR A 13 31.78 52.39 -6.27
N ARG A 14 32.08 52.48 -4.98
CA ARG A 14 31.60 51.53 -3.97
C ARG A 14 31.33 52.23 -2.65
N ASP A 15 30.09 52.68 -2.47
CA ASP A 15 29.50 52.83 -1.15
C ASP A 15 28.04 52.39 -1.24
N GLY A 16 27.70 51.30 -0.54
CA GLY A 16 26.40 50.63 -0.67
C GLY A 16 26.37 49.12 -0.39
N VAL A 17 27.42 48.53 0.20
CA VAL A 17 27.40 47.12 0.64
C VAL A 17 27.95 47.04 2.07
N SER A 18 27.20 47.54 3.04
CA SER A 18 27.46 47.25 4.46
C SER A 18 26.22 46.85 5.25
N ASP A 19 25.02 46.88 4.66
CA ASP A 19 23.76 46.59 5.36
C ASP A 19 23.16 45.20 5.02
N ALA A 20 23.86 44.42 4.17
CA ALA A 20 23.43 43.07 3.78
C ALA A 20 24.17 41.95 4.55
N GLY A 21 25.20 42.28 5.33
CA GLY A 21 25.97 41.31 6.13
C GLY A 21 25.27 40.92 7.42
N GLU A 22 24.68 41.89 8.13
CA GLU A 22 24.08 41.65 9.46
C GLU A 22 22.74 40.89 9.41
N ALA A 23 22.03 40.91 8.27
CA ALA A 23 20.79 40.15 8.09
C ALA A 23 21.01 38.66 7.81
N ASN A 24 22.20 38.27 7.30
CA ASN A 24 22.51 36.89 6.97
C ASN A 24 23.07 36.12 8.18
N ASP A 25 23.81 36.80 9.07
CA ASP A 25 24.33 36.21 10.31
C ASP A 25 23.21 35.92 11.33
N ALA A 26 22.16 36.77 11.39
CA ALA A 26 21.01 36.55 12.27
C ALA A 26 20.15 35.34 11.87
N ALA A 27 20.05 35.05 10.57
CA ALA A 27 19.28 33.91 10.05
C ALA A 27 19.99 32.57 10.29
N ASP A 28 21.34 32.56 10.24
CA ASP A 28 22.15 31.38 10.54
C ASP A 28 22.16 31.04 12.05
N ASP A 29 22.15 32.06 12.92
CA ASP A 29 22.10 31.86 14.38
C ASP A 29 20.73 31.32 14.85
N ASP A 30 19.63 31.77 14.24
CA ASP A 30 18.28 31.25 14.48
C ASP A 30 18.12 29.79 14.01
N ASN A 31 18.76 29.41 12.90
CA ASN A 31 18.74 28.03 12.42
C ASN A 31 19.60 27.11 13.32
N ALA A 32 20.79 27.55 13.72
CA ALA A 32 21.65 26.83 14.67
C ALA A 32 21.03 26.73 16.08
N SER A 33 20.20 27.70 16.47
CA SER A 33 19.42 27.68 17.72
C SER A 33 18.27 26.66 17.64
N ARG A 34 17.55 26.62 16.52
CA ARG A 34 16.51 25.60 16.25
C ARG A 34 17.06 24.18 16.22
N ASP A 35 18.20 23.96 15.56
CA ASP A 35 18.82 22.64 15.49
C ASP A 35 19.27 22.17 16.89
N ARG A 36 19.82 23.07 17.71
CA ARG A 36 20.16 22.77 19.11
C ARG A 36 18.93 22.43 19.96
N ALA A 37 17.83 23.17 19.79
CA ALA A 37 16.57 22.88 20.47
C ALA A 37 15.97 21.53 20.02
N PHE A 38 16.09 21.20 18.73
CA PHE A 38 15.66 19.93 18.18
C PHE A 38 16.44 18.75 18.77
N PHE A 39 17.77 18.79 18.76
CA PHE A 39 18.60 17.72 19.35
C PHE A 39 18.40 17.57 20.86
N ALA A 40 18.13 18.67 21.57
CA ALA A 40 17.80 18.61 23.00
C ALA A 40 16.46 17.89 23.25
N LEU A 41 15.44 18.19 22.45
CA LEU A 41 14.13 17.52 22.53
C LEU A 41 14.20 16.05 22.10
N GLU A 42 15.01 15.71 21.10
CA GLU A 42 15.24 14.32 20.68
C GLU A 42 15.94 13.51 21.78
N SER A 43 16.99 14.07 22.38
CA SER A 43 17.65 13.44 23.53
C SER A 43 16.72 13.29 24.74
N GLU A 44 15.82 14.24 24.96
CA GLU A 44 14.80 14.15 26.02
C GLU A 44 13.75 13.07 25.69
N ALA A 45 13.30 12.99 24.43
CA ALA A 45 12.36 11.97 23.98
C ALA A 45 12.95 10.56 24.10
N ASP A 46 14.19 10.36 23.67
CA ASP A 46 14.93 9.10 23.83
C ASP A 46 15.06 8.73 25.32
N GLY A 47 15.42 9.69 26.17
CA GLY A 47 15.50 9.49 27.62
C GLY A 47 14.15 9.10 28.24
N LEU A 48 13.06 9.75 27.82
CA LEU A 48 11.71 9.42 28.28
C LEU A 48 11.23 8.06 27.78
N GLU A 49 11.61 7.65 26.57
CA GLU A 49 11.32 6.30 26.06
C GLU A 49 12.10 5.23 26.84
N GLU A 50 13.37 5.48 27.15
CA GLU A 50 14.17 4.59 28.01
C GLU A 50 13.59 4.51 29.43
N GLU A 51 13.20 5.64 30.03
CA GLU A 51 12.54 5.66 31.33
C GLU A 51 11.21 4.89 31.30
N ARG A 52 10.39 5.10 30.26
CA ARG A 52 9.13 4.39 30.08
C ARG A 52 9.37 2.89 29.94
N LYS A 53 10.37 2.50 29.15
CA LYS A 53 10.76 1.09 28.98
C LYS A 53 11.23 0.49 30.30
N ALA A 54 12.11 1.17 31.03
CA ALA A 54 12.59 0.71 32.34
C ALA A 54 11.46 0.60 33.37
N ARG A 55 10.52 1.55 33.40
CA ARG A 55 9.33 1.47 34.25
C ARG A 55 8.42 0.31 33.87
N LEU A 56 8.19 0.08 32.56
CA LEU A 56 7.41 -1.05 32.09
C LEU A 56 8.09 -2.39 32.41
N GLU A 57 9.40 -2.51 32.21
CA GLU A 57 10.18 -3.69 32.58
C GLU A 57 10.14 -3.94 34.10
N ALA A 58 10.30 -2.90 34.92
CA ALA A 58 10.21 -3.00 36.38
C ALA A 58 8.80 -3.38 36.87
N LEU A 59 7.75 -2.96 36.17
CA LEU A 59 6.35 -3.33 36.44
C LEU A 59 5.98 -4.70 35.89
N THR A 60 6.84 -5.32 35.06
CA THR A 60 6.56 -6.63 34.47
C THR A 60 7.02 -7.73 35.41
N GLU A 61 6.17 -8.08 36.37
CA GLU A 61 6.35 -9.30 37.17
C GLU A 61 5.89 -10.51 36.36
N TRP A 62 6.80 -11.48 36.15
CA TRP A 62 6.50 -12.76 35.51
C TRP A 62 6.43 -13.87 36.57
N PRO A 63 5.23 -14.33 36.96
CA PRO A 63 5.11 -15.49 37.84
C PRO A 63 5.79 -16.72 37.23
N VAL A 64 6.46 -17.52 38.06
CA VAL A 64 7.21 -18.72 37.62
C VAL A 64 6.31 -19.72 36.88
N ALA A 65 5.03 -19.80 37.24
CA ALA A 65 4.03 -20.62 36.56
C ALA A 65 3.76 -20.16 35.10
N TRP A 66 3.96 -18.88 34.78
CA TRP A 66 3.75 -18.33 33.43
C TRP A 66 4.99 -18.45 32.57
N MET A 67 6.18 -18.38 33.16
CA MET A 67 7.45 -18.60 32.45
C MET A 67 7.57 -20.02 31.87
N ALA A 68 6.88 -21.00 32.47
CA ALA A 68 6.85 -22.38 31.96
C ALA A 68 5.96 -22.56 30.72
N LEU A 69 5.00 -21.66 30.48
CA LEU A 69 3.98 -21.76 29.42
C LEU A 69 4.11 -20.67 28.34
N ALA A 70 4.70 -19.53 28.69
CA ALA A 70 4.86 -18.40 27.77
C ALA A 70 6.22 -18.44 27.07
N GLY A 71 6.19 -18.38 25.74
CA GLY A 71 7.38 -18.21 24.90
C GLY A 71 7.72 -16.75 24.63
N CYS A 72 8.85 -16.54 23.94
CA CYS A 72 9.24 -15.25 23.38
C CYS A 72 9.56 -15.36 21.89
N VAL A 73 9.36 -14.27 21.15
CA VAL A 73 9.81 -14.13 19.77
C VAL A 73 10.86 -13.03 19.72
N LEU A 74 12.00 -13.35 19.11
CA LEU A 74 13.00 -12.37 18.74
C LEU A 74 12.66 -11.83 17.35
N HIS A 75 12.61 -10.52 17.21
CA HIS A 75 12.44 -9.84 15.93
C HIS A 75 13.44 -8.68 15.82
N VAL A 76 13.67 -8.21 14.60
CA VAL A 76 14.46 -7.00 14.36
C VAL A 76 13.50 -5.81 14.40
N GLY A 77 13.78 -4.83 15.27
CA GLY A 77 13.03 -3.60 15.39
C GLY A 77 13.19 -2.69 14.17
N ALA A 78 12.36 -1.66 14.07
CA ALA A 78 12.40 -0.69 12.97
C ALA A 78 13.72 0.11 12.92
N ASP A 79 14.48 0.10 14.02
CA ASP A 79 15.82 0.68 14.19
C ASP A 79 16.95 -0.30 13.82
N GLY A 80 16.63 -1.51 13.37
CA GLY A 80 17.61 -2.56 13.03
C GLY A 80 18.19 -3.30 14.23
N ARG A 81 17.72 -3.05 15.46
CA ARG A 81 18.21 -3.73 16.67
C ARG A 81 17.37 -4.96 17.00
N ALA A 82 17.97 -5.94 17.69
CA ALA A 82 17.24 -7.10 18.17
C ALA A 82 16.28 -6.69 19.29
N ALA A 83 14.99 -6.96 19.10
CA ALA A 83 13.94 -6.69 20.08
C ALA A 83 13.19 -7.99 20.40
N VAL A 84 12.76 -8.14 21.66
CA VAL A 84 12.13 -9.36 22.17
C VAL A 84 10.69 -9.08 22.55
N LYS A 85 9.77 -9.87 22.00
CA LYS A 85 8.37 -9.88 22.42
C LYS A 85 8.12 -11.13 23.26
N ALA A 86 8.10 -10.95 24.59
CA ALA A 86 7.86 -12.02 25.57
C ALA A 86 6.37 -12.10 25.98
N GLY A 87 5.94 -13.23 26.54
CA GLY A 87 4.56 -13.44 26.98
C GLY A 87 3.64 -14.08 25.94
N LEU A 88 4.21 -14.69 24.91
CA LEU A 88 3.44 -15.31 23.83
C LEU A 88 3.03 -16.72 24.25
N ILE A 89 1.72 -16.96 24.38
CA ILE A 89 1.17 -18.26 24.75
C ILE A 89 0.64 -18.96 23.49
N ARG A 90 1.03 -20.22 23.31
CA ARG A 90 0.55 -21.01 22.18
C ARG A 90 -0.96 -21.30 22.34
N PRO A 91 -1.73 -21.41 21.25
CA PRO A 91 -3.16 -21.69 21.32
C PRO A 91 -3.52 -22.92 22.16
N GLU A 92 -2.70 -23.96 22.09
CA GLU A 92 -2.82 -25.21 22.85
C GLU A 92 -2.63 -25.03 24.37
N ASP A 93 -1.78 -24.11 24.80
CA ASP A 93 -1.41 -23.92 26.21
C ASP A 93 -2.33 -22.92 26.96
N ARG A 94 -3.33 -22.36 26.26
CA ARG A 94 -4.26 -21.35 26.81
C ARG A 94 -5.13 -21.89 27.95
N ALA A 95 -5.58 -23.15 27.84
CA ALA A 95 -6.44 -23.77 28.84
C ALA A 95 -5.68 -24.04 30.15
N ASP A 96 -4.42 -24.47 30.02
CA ASP A 96 -3.55 -24.76 31.16
C ASP A 96 -3.13 -23.48 31.89
N LEU A 97 -2.89 -22.39 31.15
CA LEU A 97 -2.64 -21.08 31.74
C LEU A 97 -3.87 -20.53 32.48
N ALA A 98 -5.07 -20.65 31.91
CA ALA A 98 -6.31 -20.21 32.57
C ALA A 98 -6.54 -20.97 33.89
N GLN A 99 -6.27 -22.28 33.91
CA GLN A 99 -6.33 -23.10 35.12
C GLN A 99 -5.24 -22.77 36.14
N ALA A 100 -4.04 -22.39 35.68
CA ALA A 100 -2.96 -21.94 36.57
C ALA A 100 -3.29 -20.59 37.22
N ILE A 101 -3.95 -19.68 36.49
CA ILE A 101 -4.40 -18.38 37.00
C ILE A 101 -5.50 -18.56 38.06
N THR A 102 -6.49 -19.44 37.84
CA THR A 102 -7.54 -19.70 38.83
C THR A 102 -6.99 -20.36 40.09
N LYS A 103 -6.07 -21.34 39.97
CA LYS A 103 -5.42 -21.97 41.12
C LYS A 103 -4.55 -21.01 41.93
N ALA A 104 -3.83 -20.10 41.26
CA ALA A 104 -3.01 -19.09 41.93
C ALA A 104 -3.87 -18.04 42.67
N ALA A 105 -5.06 -17.70 42.14
CA ALA A 105 -6.01 -16.82 42.80
C ALA A 105 -6.66 -17.48 44.04
N GLU A 106 -7.01 -18.77 43.96
CA GLU A 106 -7.56 -19.55 45.07
C GLU A 106 -6.54 -19.73 46.22
N GLN A 107 -5.26 -19.96 45.90
CA GLN A 107 -4.20 -20.08 46.90
C GLN A 107 -3.89 -18.76 47.62
N LYS A 108 -4.09 -17.60 46.98
CA LYS A 108 -3.99 -16.28 47.64
C LYS A 108 -5.19 -15.99 48.56
N SER A 109 -6.36 -16.57 48.29
CA SER A 109 -7.57 -16.40 49.10
C SER A 109 -7.61 -17.26 50.37
N ALA A 110 -6.80 -18.32 50.47
CA ALA A 110 -6.81 -19.24 51.63
C ALA A 110 -5.89 -18.81 52.79
N GLY A 111 -5.20 -17.66 52.67
CA GLY A 111 -4.17 -17.20 53.62
C GLY A 111 -4.49 -15.95 54.43
N ALA A 112 -5.67 -15.34 54.31
CA ALA A 112 -6.04 -14.12 55.03
C ALA A 112 -7.27 -14.35 55.92
N GLY A 113 -7.04 -14.73 57.18
CA GLY A 113 -8.05 -14.63 58.22
C GLY A 113 -8.08 -13.21 58.80
N GLY A 114 -9.23 -12.53 58.70
CA GLY A 114 -9.61 -11.42 59.58
C GLY A 114 -9.96 -10.08 58.90
N SER A 115 -11.23 -9.69 59.09
CA SER A 115 -11.88 -8.36 58.94
C SER A 115 -12.17 -7.79 57.53
N GLU A 116 -13.46 -7.80 57.19
CA GLU A 116 -14.17 -6.93 56.22
C GLU A 116 -14.42 -5.50 56.78
N PRO A 117 -15.01 -4.54 56.03
CA PRO A 117 -14.87 -4.23 54.60
C PRO A 117 -14.78 -2.69 54.35
N ASP A 118 -13.95 -2.22 53.42
CA ASP A 118 -14.34 -1.08 52.57
C ASP A 118 -13.39 -0.90 51.38
N ALA A 119 -13.93 -0.35 50.29
CA ALA A 119 -13.29 0.03 49.02
C ALA A 119 -13.36 -0.97 47.84
N ASP A 120 -14.39 -0.75 47.01
CA ASP A 120 -14.34 -0.56 45.55
C ASP A 120 -13.58 -1.60 44.67
N PRO A 121 -14.28 -2.45 43.87
CA PRO A 121 -13.69 -3.58 43.15
C PRO A 121 -12.91 -3.20 41.85
N ALA A 122 -12.48 -1.96 41.70
CA ALA A 122 -11.93 -1.46 40.42
C ALA A 122 -10.38 -1.45 40.33
N ARG A 123 -9.64 -2.02 41.28
CA ARG A 123 -8.15 -1.87 41.33
C ARG A 123 -7.31 -3.14 41.52
N VAL A 124 -7.74 -4.28 40.97
CA VAL A 124 -6.81 -5.41 40.71
C VAL A 124 -6.62 -5.59 39.20
N SER A 125 -5.98 -4.59 38.59
CA SER A 125 -5.46 -4.69 37.23
C SER A 125 -3.94 -4.48 37.27
N GLY A 126 -3.25 -5.44 37.88
CA GLY A 126 -1.79 -5.58 37.86
C GLY A 126 -1.36 -6.80 37.04
N LEU A 127 -2.06 -7.11 35.95
CA LEU A 127 -1.57 -8.09 34.96
C LEU A 127 -0.75 -7.32 33.92
N PRO A 128 0.52 -7.68 33.65
CA PRO A 128 1.18 -7.22 32.44
C PRO A 128 0.32 -7.68 31.25
N ALA A 129 0.06 -6.79 30.31
CA ALA A 129 -0.79 -7.06 29.16
C ALA A 129 -0.25 -8.25 28.37
N LEU A 130 -0.82 -9.44 28.62
CA LEU A 130 -0.57 -10.63 27.83
C LEU A 130 -1.09 -10.37 26.42
N GLN A 131 -0.18 -9.95 25.54
CA GLN A 131 -0.50 -9.66 24.15
C GLN A 131 -0.64 -10.97 23.41
N SER A 132 -1.88 -11.46 23.33
CA SER A 132 -2.25 -12.44 22.31
C SER A 132 -1.98 -11.84 20.94
N LEU A 133 -1.33 -12.58 20.05
CA LEU A 133 -1.50 -12.37 18.61
C LEU A 133 -3.01 -12.30 18.33
N PRO A 134 -3.49 -11.32 17.53
CA PRO A 134 -4.90 -11.24 17.18
C PRO A 134 -5.31 -12.62 16.67
N THR A 135 -6.22 -13.26 17.39
CA THR A 135 -6.75 -14.52 16.92
C THR A 135 -7.44 -14.21 15.60
N ALA A 136 -7.17 -15.00 14.57
CA ALA A 136 -8.00 -15.08 13.36
C ALA A 136 -9.40 -15.66 13.71
N ALA A 137 -10.03 -15.17 14.78
CA ALA A 137 -11.34 -15.56 15.30
C ALA A 137 -12.33 -14.40 15.22
N GLY A 138 -12.17 -13.54 14.21
CA GLY A 138 -13.23 -12.67 13.70
C GLY A 138 -13.80 -13.13 12.36
N ALA A 139 -13.23 -14.16 11.71
CA ALA A 139 -13.71 -14.71 10.45
C ALA A 139 -13.61 -16.24 10.47
N THR A 140 -14.59 -16.91 11.06
CA THR A 140 -14.73 -18.38 11.01
C THR A 140 -15.25 -18.87 9.66
N ALA A 141 -14.86 -18.23 8.56
CA ALA A 141 -15.02 -18.75 7.22
C ALA A 141 -13.63 -19.02 6.67
N ARG A 142 -13.32 -20.29 6.39
CA ARG A 142 -12.10 -20.67 5.68
C ARG A 142 -12.01 -19.80 4.41
N PRO A 143 -10.89 -19.09 4.16
CA PRO A 143 -10.78 -18.23 3.00
C PRO A 143 -11.09 -19.02 1.73
N VAL A 144 -11.94 -18.43 0.87
CA VAL A 144 -12.44 -19.07 -0.36
C VAL A 144 -11.28 -19.41 -1.31
N HIS A 145 -10.22 -18.61 -1.27
CA HIS A 145 -9.00 -18.78 -2.04
C HIS A 145 -7.81 -19.06 -1.12
N SER A 146 -6.91 -19.93 -1.56
CA SER A 146 -5.61 -20.10 -0.89
C SER A 146 -4.73 -18.88 -1.12
N GLU A 147 -3.75 -18.66 -0.24
CA GLU A 147 -2.79 -17.55 -0.38
C GLU A 147 -2.07 -17.58 -1.74
N LYS A 148 -1.62 -18.78 -2.17
CA LYS A 148 -0.98 -18.97 -3.48
C LYS A 148 -1.91 -18.57 -4.62
N LEU A 149 -3.20 -18.94 -4.57
CA LEU A 149 -4.17 -18.57 -5.59
C LEU A 149 -4.44 -17.05 -5.59
N MET A 150 -4.52 -16.43 -4.41
CA MET A 150 -4.71 -14.97 -4.30
C MET A 150 -3.55 -14.18 -4.89
N ARG A 151 -2.30 -14.58 -4.59
CA ARG A 151 -1.12 -13.96 -5.18
C ARG A 151 -1.14 -14.09 -6.71
N ARG A 152 -1.48 -15.27 -7.23
CA ARG A 152 -1.60 -15.49 -8.68
C ARG A 152 -2.65 -14.59 -9.32
N LEU A 153 -3.87 -14.56 -8.77
CA LEU A 153 -4.96 -13.73 -9.29
C LEU A 153 -4.61 -12.23 -9.24
N THR A 154 -4.08 -11.76 -8.11
CA THR A 154 -3.71 -10.34 -7.96
C THR A 154 -2.53 -9.95 -8.83
N ALA A 155 -1.60 -10.86 -9.14
CA ALA A 155 -0.56 -10.64 -10.15
C ALA A 155 -1.15 -10.42 -11.54
N HIS A 156 -2.12 -11.24 -11.98
CA HIS A 156 -2.81 -11.01 -13.26
C HIS A 156 -3.57 -9.67 -13.27
N ARG A 157 -4.20 -9.28 -12.15
CA ARG A 157 -4.84 -7.96 -12.04
C ARG A 157 -3.83 -6.82 -12.20
N VAL A 158 -2.69 -6.91 -11.54
CA VAL A 158 -1.63 -5.90 -11.66
C VAL A 158 -1.14 -5.83 -13.10
N ALA A 159 -0.81 -6.96 -13.73
CA ALA A 159 -0.36 -7.00 -15.13
C ALA A 159 -1.40 -6.38 -16.08
N ALA A 160 -2.70 -6.64 -15.88
CA ALA A 160 -3.76 -6.03 -16.67
C ALA A 160 -3.85 -4.51 -16.48
N ILE A 161 -3.71 -4.00 -15.25
CA ILE A 161 -3.63 -2.56 -14.97
C ILE A 161 -2.42 -1.94 -15.67
N GLN A 162 -1.26 -2.61 -15.60
CA GLN A 162 -0.06 -2.16 -16.30
C GLN A 162 -0.32 -2.03 -17.80
N ALA A 163 -0.89 -3.06 -18.43
CA ALA A 163 -1.17 -3.07 -19.85
C ALA A 163 -2.17 -1.98 -20.29
N GLU A 164 -3.27 -1.76 -19.54
CA GLU A 164 -4.22 -0.67 -19.84
C GLU A 164 -3.61 0.72 -19.62
N LEU A 165 -2.72 0.88 -18.63
CA LEU A 165 -2.07 2.16 -18.34
C LEU A 165 -1.11 2.60 -19.45
N LEU A 166 -0.52 1.66 -20.21
CA LEU A 166 0.36 1.97 -21.34
C LEU A 166 -0.32 2.80 -22.43
N ASP A 167 -1.64 2.65 -22.58
CA ASP A 167 -2.44 3.35 -23.57
C ASP A 167 -3.06 4.66 -23.02
N ARG A 168 -2.80 5.02 -21.75
CA ARG A 168 -3.40 6.16 -21.02
C ARG A 168 -2.35 7.04 -20.32
N PRO A 169 -1.54 7.79 -21.10
CA PRO A 169 -0.45 8.61 -20.56
C PRO A 169 -0.92 9.72 -19.60
N GLU A 170 -2.15 10.22 -19.77
CA GLU A 170 -2.78 11.19 -18.89
C GLU A 170 -3.04 10.61 -17.49
N VAL A 171 -3.51 9.36 -17.40
CA VAL A 171 -3.75 8.68 -16.12
C VAL A 171 -2.44 8.36 -15.43
N ALA A 172 -1.41 7.96 -16.18
CA ALA A 172 -0.08 7.70 -15.63
C ALA A 172 0.56 8.96 -15.02
N MET A 173 0.41 10.10 -15.69
CA MET A 173 0.87 11.38 -15.17
C MET A 173 0.16 11.72 -13.86
N VAL A 174 -1.18 11.65 -13.83
CA VAL A 174 -1.98 11.92 -12.62
C VAL A 174 -1.60 10.97 -11.48
N ALA A 175 -1.41 9.68 -11.76
CA ALA A 175 -1.03 8.69 -10.76
C ALA A 175 0.36 8.99 -10.16
N LEU A 176 1.36 9.30 -11.00
CA LEU A 176 2.70 9.67 -10.54
C LEU A 176 2.70 10.97 -9.75
N THR A 177 2.03 12.01 -10.25
CA THR A 177 1.93 13.30 -9.54
C THR A 177 1.23 13.12 -8.20
N THR A 178 0.12 12.38 -8.14
CA THR A 178 -0.57 12.07 -6.88
C THR A 178 0.36 11.36 -5.90
N HIS A 179 1.10 10.35 -6.36
CA HIS A 179 2.06 9.64 -5.50
C HIS A 179 3.15 10.57 -4.94
N LEU A 180 3.73 11.42 -5.78
CA LEU A 180 4.76 12.38 -5.36
C LEU A 180 4.19 13.46 -4.42
N THR A 181 2.99 13.98 -4.70
CA THR A 181 2.28 14.92 -3.84
C THR A 181 2.04 14.32 -2.46
N LEU A 182 1.52 13.10 -2.38
CA LEU A 182 1.30 12.44 -1.09
C LEU A 182 2.61 12.21 -0.35
N LYS A 183 3.65 11.78 -1.06
CA LYS A 183 4.97 11.49 -0.48
C LYS A 183 5.72 12.73 0.02
N LEU A 184 5.57 13.86 -0.67
CA LEU A 184 6.36 15.07 -0.39
C LEU A 184 5.58 16.12 0.40
N LEU A 185 4.26 16.18 0.24
CA LEU A 185 3.43 17.25 0.80
C LEU A 185 2.42 16.78 1.86
N ALA A 186 2.09 15.48 1.87
CA ALA A 186 1.11 14.92 2.81
C ALA A 186 1.73 14.00 3.88
N ASP A 187 3.05 13.82 3.88
CA ASP A 187 3.78 13.10 4.93
C ASP A 187 4.11 14.05 6.11
N PRO A 188 3.55 13.84 7.32
CA PRO A 188 3.78 14.72 8.46
C PRO A 188 5.24 14.80 8.94
N LEU A 189 6.09 13.85 8.56
CA LEU A 189 7.42 13.65 9.15
C LEU A 189 8.61 14.03 8.24
N HIS A 190 8.37 14.86 7.21
CA HIS A 190 9.38 15.55 6.37
C HIS A 190 10.85 15.08 6.53
N GLY A 191 11.22 13.95 5.94
CA GLY A 191 12.61 13.74 5.52
C GLY A 191 13.60 13.13 6.52
N ALA A 192 13.18 12.26 7.45
CA ALA A 192 14.09 11.54 8.36
C ALA A 192 15.24 10.74 7.67
N TYR A 193 15.19 10.56 6.35
CA TYR A 193 16.37 10.27 5.55
C TYR A 193 16.30 11.00 4.21
N ARG A 194 17.30 11.88 3.91
CA ARG A 194 18.11 11.77 2.69
C ARG A 194 19.28 12.76 2.57
N LEU A 195 20.41 12.18 2.15
CA LEU A 195 21.64 12.78 1.63
C LEU A 195 21.40 13.71 0.42
N PRO A 196 22.38 14.58 0.08
CA PRO A 196 22.26 15.55 -1.00
C PRO A 196 22.30 14.86 -2.38
N ASN A 197 21.11 14.62 -2.95
CA ASN A 197 20.89 14.34 -4.36
C ASN A 197 19.86 15.34 -4.88
N LEU A 198 20.01 15.83 -6.11
CA LEU A 198 19.17 16.90 -6.69
C LEU A 198 17.66 16.56 -6.72
N LEU A 199 17.28 15.28 -6.77
CA LEU A 199 15.94 14.77 -6.43
C LEU A 199 16.06 13.34 -5.91
N ALA A 200 15.09 12.91 -5.09
CA ALA A 200 15.12 11.59 -4.51
C ALA A 200 13.81 10.82 -4.73
N ILE A 201 13.71 10.25 -5.92
CA ILE A 201 12.58 9.44 -6.40
C ILE A 201 13.11 8.01 -6.57
N SER A 202 12.41 7.01 -6.02
CA SER A 202 12.75 5.58 -6.19
C SER A 202 11.65 4.90 -6.98
N ALA A 203 12.02 4.11 -7.98
CA ALA A 203 11.13 3.30 -8.78
C ALA A 203 11.57 1.84 -8.66
N THR A 204 10.72 1.02 -8.05
CA THR A 204 10.92 -0.44 -7.97
C THR A 204 9.98 -1.09 -8.97
N GLY A 205 10.55 -1.63 -10.04
CA GLY A 205 9.79 -2.45 -10.98
C GLY A 205 9.35 -3.76 -10.30
N ASN A 206 8.13 -4.20 -10.55
CA ASN A 206 7.56 -5.38 -9.88
C ASN A 206 7.55 -6.65 -10.76
N GLN A 207 8.25 -6.63 -11.90
CA GLN A 207 8.27 -7.75 -12.86
C GLN A 207 8.73 -9.08 -12.23
N HIS A 208 9.69 -9.03 -11.31
CA HIS A 208 10.12 -10.21 -10.56
C HIS A 208 9.03 -10.73 -9.61
N GLU A 209 8.31 -9.82 -8.94
CA GLU A 209 7.23 -10.18 -8.02
C GLU A 209 6.05 -10.81 -8.77
N LEU A 210 5.72 -10.30 -9.96
CA LEU A 210 4.69 -10.86 -10.84
C LEU A 210 5.02 -12.31 -11.21
N ARG A 211 6.25 -12.59 -11.66
CA ARG A 211 6.73 -13.94 -11.98
C ARG A 211 6.71 -14.88 -10.78
N GLY A 212 7.14 -14.39 -9.62
CA GLY A 212 7.12 -15.17 -8.38
C GLY A 212 5.70 -15.47 -7.87
N ALA A 213 4.72 -14.64 -8.22
CA ALA A 213 3.34 -14.79 -7.81
C ALA A 213 2.51 -15.66 -8.77
N ALA A 214 2.84 -15.68 -10.06
CA ALA A 214 2.14 -16.41 -11.11
C ALA A 214 3.13 -16.98 -12.13
N GLU A 215 3.33 -18.30 -12.10
CA GLU A 215 4.28 -19.00 -13.00
C GLU A 215 3.85 -18.90 -14.48
N ASP A 216 2.56 -18.77 -14.75
CA ASP A 216 1.96 -18.64 -16.09
C ASP A 216 1.86 -17.18 -16.58
N ILE A 217 2.29 -16.20 -15.77
CA ILE A 217 2.09 -14.78 -16.08
C ILE A 217 2.73 -14.38 -17.40
N GLU A 218 3.89 -14.96 -17.75
CA GLU A 218 4.63 -14.63 -18.97
C GLU A 218 3.86 -15.02 -20.24
N ALA A 219 3.05 -16.07 -20.17
CA ALA A 219 2.19 -16.49 -21.28
C ALA A 219 0.92 -15.63 -21.39
N SER A 220 0.62 -14.79 -20.39
CA SER A 220 -0.58 -13.96 -20.40
C SER A 220 -0.49 -12.86 -21.48
N PRO A 221 -1.63 -12.46 -22.09
CA PRO A 221 -1.66 -11.36 -23.06
C PRO A 221 -1.11 -10.05 -22.51
N ALA A 222 -1.34 -9.77 -21.22
CA ALA A 222 -0.85 -8.58 -20.55
C ALA A 222 0.68 -8.55 -20.49
N ALA A 223 1.32 -9.64 -20.05
CA ALA A 223 2.77 -9.73 -19.97
C ALA A 223 3.43 -9.64 -21.34
N GLN A 224 2.86 -10.31 -22.36
CA GLN A 224 3.36 -10.24 -23.74
C GLN A 224 3.34 -8.81 -24.29
N ARG A 225 2.26 -8.07 -24.02
CA ARG A 225 2.15 -6.66 -24.42
C ARG A 225 3.20 -5.80 -23.73
N ILE A 226 3.33 -5.91 -22.40
CA ILE A 226 4.30 -5.14 -21.61
C ILE A 226 5.72 -5.43 -22.07
N GLU A 227 6.04 -6.70 -22.34
CA GLU A 227 7.37 -7.12 -22.79
C GLU A 227 7.68 -6.60 -24.20
N ALA A 228 6.72 -6.61 -25.12
CA ALA A 228 6.90 -6.03 -26.45
C ALA A 228 7.22 -4.53 -26.37
N ASP A 229 6.49 -3.77 -25.53
CA ASP A 229 6.76 -2.35 -25.32
C ASP A 229 8.11 -2.12 -24.63
N ARG A 230 8.52 -2.99 -23.69
CA ARG A 230 9.85 -2.96 -23.05
C ARG A 230 10.97 -3.12 -24.07
N ILE A 231 10.89 -4.13 -24.93
CA ILE A 231 11.89 -4.40 -25.98
C ILE A 231 11.98 -3.20 -26.92
N ALA A 232 10.83 -2.67 -27.38
CA ALA A 232 10.78 -1.51 -28.25
C ALA A 232 11.45 -0.26 -27.64
N TRP A 233 11.35 -0.07 -26.33
CA TRP A 233 12.06 1.02 -25.64
C TRP A 233 13.55 0.77 -25.52
N ILE A 234 13.98 -0.46 -25.19
CA ILE A 234 15.40 -0.82 -25.07
C ILE A 234 16.16 -0.68 -26.40
N GLU A 235 15.49 -0.91 -27.52
CA GLU A 235 16.07 -0.71 -28.86
C GLU A 235 16.29 0.76 -29.19
N ARG A 236 15.44 1.66 -28.68
CA ARG A 236 15.54 3.11 -28.93
C ARG A 236 16.51 3.83 -28.00
N LEU A 237 16.69 3.31 -26.78
CA LEU A 237 17.53 3.94 -25.78
C LEU A 237 19.03 3.84 -26.16
N PRO A 238 19.82 4.90 -25.90
CA PRO A 238 21.27 4.82 -25.94
C PRO A 238 21.80 3.66 -25.09
N LYS A 239 22.87 3.02 -25.54
CA LYS A 239 23.52 1.94 -24.79
C LYS A 239 24.39 2.46 -23.64
N GLU A 240 24.91 3.67 -23.79
CA GLU A 240 25.69 4.35 -22.76
C GLU A 240 24.74 5.05 -21.76
N PRO A 241 24.76 4.71 -20.46
CA PRO A 241 23.86 5.29 -19.46
C PRO A 241 23.95 6.82 -19.37
N ASP A 242 25.17 7.37 -19.46
CA ASP A 242 25.41 8.81 -19.32
C ASP A 242 24.81 9.62 -20.49
N ALA A 243 24.59 8.98 -21.65
CA ALA A 243 23.98 9.62 -22.82
C ALA A 243 22.45 9.67 -22.76
N VAL A 244 21.80 8.96 -21.83
CA VAL A 244 20.33 8.84 -21.78
C VAL A 244 19.67 10.18 -21.46
N PHE A 245 20.27 11.00 -20.59
CA PHE A 245 19.71 12.30 -20.21
C PHE A 245 19.73 13.28 -21.39
N ASP A 246 20.87 13.42 -22.07
CA ASP A 246 20.99 14.28 -23.24
C ASP A 246 20.10 13.81 -24.39
N TRP A 247 19.96 12.49 -24.55
CA TRP A 247 19.02 11.92 -25.52
C TRP A 247 17.57 12.28 -25.18
N MET A 248 17.16 12.21 -23.91
CA MET A 248 15.82 12.57 -23.46
C MET A 248 15.49 14.04 -23.74
N LEU A 249 16.43 14.96 -23.53
CA LEU A 249 16.24 16.39 -23.81
C LEU A 249 15.98 16.69 -25.30
N GLN A 250 16.48 15.84 -26.19
CA GLN A 250 16.32 15.98 -27.64
C GLN A 250 15.04 15.34 -28.17
N GLN A 251 14.32 14.56 -27.36
CA GLN A 251 13.12 13.88 -27.81
C GLN A 251 11.90 14.80 -27.87
N PRO A 252 10.95 14.54 -28.79
CA PRO A 252 9.64 15.17 -28.73
C PRO A 252 8.96 14.92 -27.37
N PRO A 253 8.21 15.89 -26.81
CA PRO A 253 7.55 15.73 -25.51
C PRO A 253 6.67 14.48 -25.42
N GLN A 254 6.02 14.11 -26.52
CA GLN A 254 5.16 12.94 -26.61
C GLN A 254 5.96 11.63 -26.45
N THR A 255 7.20 11.57 -26.95
CA THR A 255 8.07 10.40 -26.78
C THR A 255 8.46 10.22 -25.32
N VAL A 256 8.87 11.32 -24.66
CA VAL A 256 9.22 11.32 -23.23
C VAL A 256 8.01 10.92 -22.39
N GLN A 257 6.83 11.46 -22.69
CA GLN A 257 5.58 11.11 -21.99
C GLN A 257 5.24 9.63 -22.13
N ARG A 258 5.38 9.04 -23.33
CA ARG A 258 5.12 7.60 -23.54
C ARG A 258 6.12 6.72 -22.78
N LEU A 259 7.39 7.12 -22.74
CA LEU A 259 8.40 6.40 -21.96
C LEU A 259 8.12 6.53 -20.46
N LEU A 260 7.79 7.72 -19.97
CA LEU A 260 7.37 7.94 -18.58
C LEU A 260 6.16 7.06 -18.23
N THR A 261 5.17 6.98 -19.12
CA THR A 261 3.98 6.13 -18.95
C THR A 261 4.37 4.66 -18.77
N PHE A 262 5.27 4.15 -19.62
CA PHE A 262 5.80 2.79 -19.49
C PHE A 262 6.54 2.56 -18.16
N LEU A 263 7.36 3.53 -17.74
CA LEU A 263 8.09 3.47 -16.47
C LEU A 263 7.14 3.47 -15.27
N VAL A 264 6.13 4.35 -15.26
CA VAL A 264 5.10 4.41 -14.22
C VAL A 264 4.31 3.10 -14.18
N ALA A 265 3.87 2.59 -15.33
CA ALA A 265 3.15 1.32 -15.40
C ALA A 265 3.98 0.18 -14.79
N SER A 266 5.28 0.11 -15.07
CA SER A 266 6.18 -0.91 -14.53
C SER A 266 6.30 -0.92 -12.99
N THR A 267 5.85 0.15 -12.31
CA THR A 267 5.89 0.28 -10.83
C THR A 267 4.56 -0.02 -10.14
N VAL A 268 3.46 -0.26 -10.89
CA VAL A 268 2.13 -0.54 -10.31
C VAL A 268 2.21 -1.78 -9.41
N ASN A 269 1.88 -1.65 -8.13
CA ASN A 269 1.84 -2.76 -7.18
C ASN A 269 0.38 -3.17 -6.83
N GLY A 270 0.22 -4.24 -6.06
CA GLY A 270 -1.08 -4.74 -5.60
C GLY A 270 -1.17 -6.25 -5.43
N ILE A 271 -0.03 -6.96 -5.44
CA ILE A 271 -0.02 -8.41 -5.20
C ILE A 271 -0.25 -8.67 -3.71
N THR A 272 -1.26 -9.47 -3.39
CA THR A 272 -1.57 -9.86 -2.01
C THR A 272 -1.98 -11.32 -1.92
N GLY A 273 -1.63 -11.96 -0.80
CA GLY A 273 -2.07 -13.32 -0.47
C GLY A 273 -3.40 -13.37 0.28
N THR A 274 -3.93 -12.22 0.71
CA THR A 274 -5.17 -12.14 1.49
C THR A 274 -6.29 -11.46 0.72
N ASP A 275 -7.51 -11.90 0.98
CA ASP A 275 -8.71 -11.23 0.47
C ASP A 275 -9.05 -10.05 1.38
N ALA A 276 -8.45 -8.89 1.08
CA ALA A 276 -8.61 -7.66 1.87
C ALA A 276 -9.93 -6.92 1.59
N GLY A 277 -10.85 -7.50 0.80
CA GLY A 277 -12.12 -6.88 0.39
C GLY A 277 -11.98 -5.73 -0.61
N ARG A 278 -10.87 -4.96 -0.56
CA ARG A 278 -10.56 -3.91 -1.52
C ARG A 278 -9.08 -3.91 -1.91
N PRO A 279 -8.74 -4.14 -3.19
CA PRO A 279 -7.36 -4.03 -3.66
C PRO A 279 -6.79 -2.61 -3.49
N VAL A 280 -5.50 -2.49 -3.17
CA VAL A 280 -4.81 -1.19 -3.05
C VAL A 280 -4.84 -0.41 -4.38
N ASN A 281 -4.79 -1.13 -5.50
CA ASN A 281 -4.80 -0.56 -6.85
C ASN A 281 -6.20 -0.28 -7.42
N ASP A 282 -7.24 -0.38 -6.60
CA ASP A 282 -8.63 -0.26 -7.06
C ASP A 282 -9.00 1.14 -7.57
N GLY A 283 -8.38 2.19 -7.01
CA GLY A 283 -8.51 3.56 -7.54
C GLY A 283 -7.99 3.69 -8.98
N LEU A 284 -6.82 3.12 -9.25
CA LEU A 284 -6.20 3.14 -10.57
C LEU A 284 -6.97 2.25 -11.57
N ALA A 285 -7.40 1.06 -11.15
CA ALA A 285 -8.22 0.18 -11.96
C ALA A 285 -9.54 0.84 -12.42
N ARG A 286 -10.18 1.63 -11.53
CA ARG A 286 -11.37 2.41 -11.89
C ARG A 286 -11.06 3.54 -12.88
N ALA A 287 -10.00 4.30 -12.65
CA ALA A 287 -9.60 5.40 -13.54
C ALA A 287 -9.32 4.90 -14.97
N LEU A 288 -8.83 3.66 -15.10
CA LEU A 288 -8.59 3.00 -16.39
C LEU A 288 -9.84 2.35 -16.98
N CYS A 289 -10.95 2.28 -16.24
CA CYS A 289 -12.13 1.49 -16.58
C CYS A 289 -11.76 0.03 -16.92
N LEU A 290 -10.91 -0.56 -16.08
CA LEU A 290 -10.32 -1.89 -16.33
C LEU A 290 -11.41 -2.96 -16.50
N ASP A 291 -11.40 -3.59 -17.68
CA ASP A 291 -12.15 -4.81 -17.96
C ASP A 291 -11.22 -6.02 -17.91
N MET A 292 -11.25 -6.74 -16.79
CA MET A 292 -10.43 -7.92 -16.58
C MET A 292 -10.77 -9.09 -17.51
N THR A 293 -11.96 -9.13 -18.11
CA THR A 293 -12.35 -10.24 -19.00
C THR A 293 -11.54 -10.26 -20.31
N ARG A 294 -10.93 -9.12 -20.68
CA ARG A 294 -10.02 -8.99 -21.82
C ARG A 294 -8.64 -9.59 -21.54
N TRP A 295 -8.25 -9.67 -20.27
CA TRP A 295 -6.89 -10.01 -19.85
C TRP A 295 -6.79 -11.37 -19.16
N TRP A 296 -7.90 -11.88 -18.63
CA TRP A 296 -7.93 -13.11 -17.85
C TRP A 296 -9.25 -13.87 -18.01
N SER A 297 -9.15 -15.20 -17.98
CA SER A 297 -10.32 -16.10 -18.02
C SER A 297 -10.17 -17.24 -17.02
N ALA A 298 -11.30 -17.70 -16.47
CA ALA A 298 -11.34 -18.73 -15.44
C ALA A 298 -11.21 -20.15 -16.04
N THR A 299 -10.04 -20.49 -16.59
CA THR A 299 -9.79 -21.83 -17.13
C THR A 299 -9.61 -22.88 -16.02
N GLY A 300 -9.57 -24.15 -16.42
CA GLY A 300 -9.24 -25.28 -15.56
C GLY A 300 -7.94 -25.02 -14.80
N GLU A 301 -6.90 -24.64 -15.53
CA GLU A 301 -5.56 -24.39 -15.01
C GLU A 301 -5.44 -23.08 -14.22
N ALA A 302 -6.11 -22.01 -14.65
CA ALA A 302 -5.99 -20.70 -14.03
C ALA A 302 -6.72 -20.59 -12.69
N TYR A 303 -7.84 -21.28 -12.52
CA TYR A 303 -8.70 -21.11 -11.34
C TYR A 303 -9.40 -22.38 -10.86
N LEU A 304 -10.10 -23.10 -11.74
CA LEU A 304 -11.06 -24.13 -11.31
C LEU A 304 -10.39 -25.31 -10.60
N GLN A 305 -9.16 -25.68 -10.98
CA GLN A 305 -8.39 -26.73 -10.29
C GLN A 305 -7.95 -26.33 -8.87
N HIS A 306 -7.81 -25.02 -8.62
CA HIS A 306 -7.25 -24.47 -7.39
C HIS A 306 -8.29 -24.21 -6.30
N VAL A 307 -9.58 -24.35 -6.62
CA VAL A 307 -10.68 -24.17 -5.67
C VAL A 307 -11.35 -25.49 -5.31
N SER A 308 -12.23 -25.46 -4.30
CA SER A 308 -13.01 -26.63 -3.90
C SER A 308 -14.03 -26.99 -4.99
N LYS A 309 -14.42 -28.27 -5.07
CA LYS A 309 -15.47 -28.71 -6.00
C LYS A 309 -16.80 -27.98 -5.76
N ALA A 310 -17.13 -27.67 -4.50
CA ALA A 310 -18.29 -26.86 -4.17
C ALA A 310 -18.21 -25.47 -4.82
N ARG A 311 -17.05 -24.81 -4.75
CA ARG A 311 -16.84 -23.52 -5.40
C ARG A 311 -16.93 -23.62 -6.93
N VAL A 312 -16.43 -24.69 -7.55
CA VAL A 312 -16.61 -24.92 -9.01
C VAL A 312 -18.10 -24.97 -9.38
N ILE A 313 -18.91 -25.69 -8.60
CA ILE A 313 -20.35 -25.80 -8.82
C ILE A 313 -21.03 -24.44 -8.62
N GLU A 314 -20.66 -23.67 -7.60
CA GLU A 314 -21.17 -22.31 -7.37
C GLU A 314 -20.86 -21.38 -8.55
N VAL A 315 -19.65 -21.45 -9.10
CA VAL A 315 -19.27 -20.66 -10.28
C VAL A 315 -20.13 -21.02 -11.48
N VAL A 316 -20.30 -22.31 -11.78
CA VAL A 316 -21.17 -22.75 -12.88
C VAL A 316 -22.63 -22.40 -12.61
N HIS A 317 -23.08 -22.48 -11.36
CA HIS A 317 -24.43 -22.06 -10.99
C HIS A 317 -24.65 -20.57 -11.26
N ALA A 318 -23.71 -19.71 -10.87
CA ALA A 318 -23.78 -18.27 -11.10
C ALA A 318 -23.81 -17.90 -12.60
N VAL A 319 -23.16 -18.71 -13.44
CA VAL A 319 -22.95 -18.40 -14.87
C VAL A 319 -23.94 -19.10 -15.80
N ALA A 320 -24.33 -20.34 -15.49
CA ALA A 320 -25.13 -21.22 -16.33
C ALA A 320 -26.38 -21.79 -15.65
N GLY A 321 -26.60 -21.46 -14.37
CA GLY A 321 -27.79 -21.83 -13.61
C GLY A 321 -27.76 -23.26 -13.04
N ALA A 322 -28.74 -23.55 -12.18
CA ALA A 322 -28.81 -24.81 -11.43
C ALA A 322 -28.88 -26.07 -12.30
N LYS A 323 -29.52 -26.01 -13.47
CA LYS A 323 -29.64 -27.16 -14.40
C LYS A 323 -28.29 -27.62 -14.94
N ALA A 324 -27.38 -26.68 -15.21
CA ALA A 324 -26.04 -26.98 -15.69
C ALA A 324 -25.08 -27.36 -14.55
N ALA A 325 -25.29 -26.79 -13.35
CA ALA A 325 -24.46 -27.05 -12.18
C ALA A 325 -24.76 -28.39 -11.49
N GLY A 326 -26.01 -28.84 -11.49
CA GLY A 326 -26.46 -30.07 -10.81
C GLY A 326 -25.67 -31.34 -11.17
N PRO A 327 -25.46 -31.64 -12.47
CA PRO A 327 -24.69 -32.82 -12.90
C PRO A 327 -23.24 -32.84 -12.38
N LEU A 328 -22.61 -31.68 -12.17
CA LEU A 328 -21.23 -31.57 -11.70
C LEU A 328 -21.05 -32.12 -10.27
N ALA A 329 -22.13 -32.14 -9.47
CA ALA A 329 -22.09 -32.69 -8.12
C ALA A 329 -21.80 -34.20 -8.09
N ALA A 330 -22.21 -34.94 -9.13
CA ALA A 330 -21.97 -36.39 -9.22
C ALA A 330 -20.59 -36.76 -9.77
N LEU A 331 -19.88 -35.83 -10.42
CA LEU A 331 -18.60 -36.10 -11.09
C LEU A 331 -17.40 -36.09 -10.14
N LYS A 332 -16.31 -36.74 -10.51
CA LYS A 332 -15.01 -36.54 -9.84
C LYS A 332 -14.49 -35.11 -10.10
N LYS A 333 -13.62 -34.58 -9.23
CA LYS A 333 -13.15 -33.18 -9.29
C LYS A 333 -12.63 -32.82 -10.68
N ASP A 334 -11.76 -33.63 -11.27
CA ASP A 334 -11.13 -33.31 -12.56
C ASP A 334 -12.15 -33.28 -13.71
N ALA A 335 -13.10 -34.23 -13.73
CA ALA A 335 -14.19 -34.24 -14.70
C ALA A 335 -15.15 -33.06 -14.50
N ALA A 336 -15.41 -32.67 -13.25
CA ALA A 336 -16.22 -31.49 -12.93
C ALA A 336 -15.53 -30.19 -13.39
N VAL A 337 -14.20 -30.09 -13.24
CA VAL A 337 -13.41 -28.95 -13.72
C VAL A 337 -13.44 -28.84 -15.24
N ALA A 338 -13.20 -29.95 -15.96
CA ALA A 338 -13.21 -29.95 -17.42
C ALA A 338 -14.59 -29.56 -17.99
N GLN A 339 -15.67 -30.07 -17.40
CA GLN A 339 -17.02 -29.70 -17.83
C GLN A 339 -17.39 -28.27 -17.40
N ALA A 340 -16.96 -27.82 -16.21
CA ALA A 340 -17.18 -26.45 -15.76
C ALA A 340 -16.50 -25.44 -16.68
N GLU A 341 -15.26 -25.71 -17.11
CA GLU A 341 -14.52 -24.86 -18.06
C GLU A 341 -15.29 -24.65 -19.36
N GLN A 342 -15.85 -25.72 -19.94
CA GLN A 342 -16.68 -25.64 -21.15
C GLN A 342 -17.96 -24.81 -20.93
N LEU A 343 -18.57 -24.93 -19.74
CA LEU A 343 -19.82 -24.23 -19.41
C LEU A 343 -19.63 -22.73 -19.15
N ILE A 344 -18.45 -22.33 -18.68
CA ILE A 344 -18.13 -20.91 -18.39
C ILE A 344 -17.32 -20.23 -19.49
N ALA A 345 -16.77 -20.99 -20.44
CA ALA A 345 -16.04 -20.46 -21.59
C ALA A 345 -16.85 -19.39 -22.32
N GLY A 346 -16.21 -18.24 -22.55
CA GLY A 346 -16.81 -17.10 -23.27
C GLY A 346 -17.88 -16.31 -22.50
N ARG A 347 -18.16 -16.64 -21.23
CA ARG A 347 -19.21 -15.96 -20.43
C ARG A 347 -18.70 -14.85 -19.49
N GLY A 348 -17.39 -14.55 -19.53
CA GLY A 348 -16.81 -13.39 -18.83
C GLY A 348 -16.87 -13.46 -17.29
N TRP A 349 -16.99 -14.65 -16.71
CA TRP A 349 -17.01 -14.78 -15.25
C TRP A 349 -15.63 -14.52 -14.64
N LEU A 350 -15.60 -13.74 -13.56
CA LEU A 350 -14.40 -13.37 -12.81
C LEU A 350 -14.59 -13.62 -11.31
N PRO A 351 -13.56 -14.06 -10.55
CA PRO A 351 -13.57 -14.02 -9.09
C PRO A 351 -13.69 -12.58 -8.55
N ASP A 352 -14.20 -12.43 -7.33
CA ASP A 352 -14.42 -11.12 -6.68
C ASP A 352 -13.16 -10.23 -6.67
N CYS A 353 -11.99 -10.80 -6.34
CA CYS A 353 -10.73 -10.07 -6.30
C CYS A 353 -10.26 -9.51 -7.66
N LEU A 354 -10.80 -10.01 -8.78
CA LEU A 354 -10.55 -9.48 -10.12
C LEU A 354 -11.60 -8.48 -10.58
N ARG A 355 -12.73 -8.35 -9.89
CA ARG A 355 -13.78 -7.39 -10.25
C ARG A 355 -13.33 -5.98 -9.89
N VAL A 356 -13.78 -5.01 -10.68
CA VAL A 356 -13.61 -3.59 -10.39
C VAL A 356 -14.98 -3.08 -9.98
N HIS A 357 -15.15 -2.77 -8.70
CA HIS A 357 -16.42 -2.29 -8.19
C HIS A 357 -16.54 -0.79 -8.45
N PRO A 358 -17.69 -0.31 -8.97
CA PRO A 358 -17.98 1.12 -9.00
C PRO A 358 -18.02 1.66 -7.56
N HIS A 359 -17.67 2.94 -7.38
CA HIS A 359 -17.67 3.57 -6.06
C HIS A 359 -19.09 3.56 -5.49
N ALA A 360 -19.33 2.82 -4.40
CA ALA A 360 -20.46 3.11 -3.54
C ALA A 360 -20.13 4.41 -2.80
N ASP A 361 -21.05 5.38 -2.85
CA ASP A 361 -20.93 6.78 -2.40
C ASP A 361 -20.52 7.78 -3.49
N ALA A 362 -21.44 8.04 -4.41
CA ALA A 362 -21.86 9.42 -4.61
C ALA A 362 -23.06 9.63 -3.68
N PRO A 363 -23.11 10.68 -2.82
CA PRO A 363 -24.40 11.06 -2.24
C PRO A 363 -25.35 11.29 -3.41
N ALA A 364 -26.53 10.69 -3.35
CA ALA A 364 -27.60 11.01 -4.28
C ALA A 364 -27.72 12.53 -4.29
N SER A 365 -27.31 13.18 -5.39
CA SER A 365 -27.67 14.56 -5.62
C SER A 365 -29.19 14.55 -5.64
N GLY A 366 -29.77 15.03 -4.53
CA GLY A 366 -31.18 15.28 -4.41
C GLY A 366 -31.61 16.02 -5.66
N GLY A 367 -32.63 15.49 -6.33
CA GLY A 367 -33.28 16.21 -7.42
C GLY A 367 -33.73 17.54 -6.88
N GLU A 368 -33.01 18.60 -7.24
CA GLU A 368 -33.55 19.94 -7.21
C GLU A 368 -34.57 19.99 -8.35
N GLU A 369 -35.84 19.76 -8.00
CA GLU A 369 -36.97 20.16 -8.81
C GLU A 369 -36.84 21.67 -9.02
N VAL A 370 -36.32 22.06 -10.20
CA VAL A 370 -36.43 23.42 -10.68
C VAL A 370 -37.85 23.58 -11.21
N ASP A 371 -38.77 23.93 -10.32
CA ASP A 371 -40.04 24.52 -10.70
C ASP A 371 -39.77 25.97 -11.14
N ALA A 372 -39.85 26.20 -12.45
CA ALA A 372 -39.91 27.52 -13.03
C ALA A 372 -40.86 27.50 -14.23
N ASN A 373 -42.14 27.51 -13.90
CA ASN A 373 -43.19 28.10 -14.71
C ASN A 373 -42.80 29.51 -15.19
N GLU A 374 -42.38 29.66 -16.45
CA GLU A 374 -42.60 30.89 -17.22
C GLU A 374 -42.72 30.58 -18.74
N PRO A 375 -43.75 31.10 -19.44
CA PRO A 375 -44.15 30.58 -20.73
C PRO A 375 -43.39 31.19 -21.92
N ALA A 376 -43.36 30.39 -22.98
CA ALA A 376 -42.83 30.68 -24.31
C ALA A 376 -43.22 32.07 -24.86
N ARG A 377 -42.21 32.80 -25.33
CA ARG A 377 -42.36 33.75 -26.43
C ARG A 377 -41.37 33.41 -27.54
N THR A 378 -41.95 32.87 -28.60
CA THR A 378 -41.42 32.80 -29.95
C THR A 378 -41.18 34.23 -30.46
N GLU A 379 -39.97 34.50 -30.98
CA GLU A 379 -39.76 35.10 -32.31
C GLU A 379 -38.26 35.18 -32.63
N ALA A 380 -37.93 34.90 -33.89
CA ALA A 380 -36.59 34.76 -34.44
C ALA A 380 -36.09 36.09 -35.07
N PRO A 381 -35.09 36.12 -35.97
CA PRO A 381 -33.74 36.63 -35.71
C PRO A 381 -33.39 37.90 -36.50
N ALA A 382 -32.27 38.58 -36.17
CA ALA A 382 -31.58 39.46 -37.12
C ALA A 382 -30.08 39.66 -36.80
N CYS A 383 -29.30 39.63 -37.89
CA CYS A 383 -27.90 40.00 -38.07
C CYS A 383 -27.38 41.19 -37.26
N THR A 384 -26.13 41.12 -36.81
CA THR A 384 -24.98 41.74 -37.51
C THR A 384 -23.68 41.04 -37.16
#